data_AF-A0A914RVN5-F1
#
_entry.id   AF-A0A914RVN5-F1
#
_cell.length_a   1.000
_cell.length_b   1.000
_cell.length_c   1.000
_cell.angle_alpha   90.00
_cell.angle_beta   90.00
_cell.angle_gamma   90.00
#
_symmetry.space_group_name_H-M   'P 1'
#
loop_
_entity.id
_entity.type
_entity.pdbx_description
1 polymer ?
#
loop_
_entity_poly.entity_id
_entity_poly.type
_entity_poly.pdbx_seq_one_letter_code
_entity_poly.pdbx_strand_id
1 'polypeptide(L)'
;MFLDDELITNTQSKWLFGEDNSGNICKWTQHYLEHIVNSHRRFHLITADGSLYCQDDPSNQERIAYPLLETEMRISLLLLEHGGSMVIKIYTIFREETALAVLHLISRFEDAHLYKPSSSKPGNSEVFKCYANFSFFDH
;
A
#
# COMPACT_ATOMS: atom_id res chain seq x y z
N MET A 1 -15.46 -21.44 -3.71
CA MET A 1 -15.22 -20.01 -3.49
C MET A 1 -16.54 -19.33 -3.78
N PHE A 2 -17.21 -18.78 -2.77
CA PHE A 2 -18.38 -17.94 -3.00
C PHE A 2 -17.84 -16.64 -3.60
N LEU A 3 -18.03 -16.46 -4.91
CA LEU A 3 -17.84 -15.18 -5.60
C LEU A 3 -19.02 -14.31 -5.20
N ASP A 4 -18.94 -13.77 -3.99
CA ASP A 4 -19.86 -12.75 -3.54
C ASP A 4 -19.29 -11.40 -3.98
N ASP A 5 -19.43 -11.13 -5.28
CA ASP A 5 -18.94 -9.90 -5.91
C ASP A 5 -19.82 -8.70 -5.52
N GLU A 6 -20.81 -8.89 -4.64
CA GLU A 6 -21.69 -7.85 -4.12
C GLU A 6 -20.88 -6.71 -3.48
N LEU A 7 -19.80 -7.03 -2.75
CA LEU A 7 -18.92 -6.01 -2.16
C LEU A 7 -18.23 -5.16 -3.25
N ILE A 8 -17.79 -5.81 -4.33
CA ILE A 8 -17.06 -5.19 -5.44
C ILE A 8 -18.01 -4.33 -6.26
N THR A 9 -19.17 -4.87 -6.63
CA THR A 9 -20.19 -4.21 -7.45
C THR A 9 -20.90 -3.07 -6.72
N ASN A 10 -21.22 -3.23 -5.43
CA ASN A 10 -21.90 -2.19 -4.64
C ASN A 10 -20.98 -1.00 -4.32
N THR A 11 -19.67 -1.11 -4.54
CA THR A 11 -18.71 -0.04 -4.24
C THR A 11 -18.16 0.65 -5.47
N GLN A 12 -18.57 0.25 -6.69
CA GLN A 12 -18.01 0.75 -7.95
C GLN A 12 -17.99 2.28 -8.06
N SER A 13 -19.04 2.95 -7.54
CA SER A 13 -19.13 4.43 -7.56
C SER A 13 -18.08 5.13 -6.68
N LYS A 14 -17.40 4.40 -5.80
CA LYS A 14 -16.33 4.90 -4.92
C LYS A 14 -14.93 4.60 -5.46
N TRP A 15 -14.82 3.94 -6.61
CA TRP A 15 -13.52 3.54 -7.15
C TRP A 15 -12.84 4.73 -7.82
N LEU A 16 -11.55 4.88 -7.54
CA LEU A 16 -10.71 5.94 -8.06
C LEU A 16 -9.69 5.32 -9.03
N PHE A 17 -9.64 5.82 -10.27
CA PHE A 17 -8.81 5.24 -11.33
C PHE A 17 -7.66 6.14 -11.80
N GLY A 18 -7.53 7.36 -11.26
CA GLY A 18 -6.56 8.35 -11.74
C GLY A 18 -7.08 9.19 -12.90
N GLU A 19 -6.33 10.24 -13.23
CA GLU A 19 -6.65 11.20 -14.29
C GLU A 19 -6.75 10.55 -15.68
N ASP A 20 -5.98 9.48 -15.94
CA ASP A 20 -6.00 8.73 -17.20
C ASP A 20 -6.97 7.53 -17.19
N ASN A 21 -7.74 7.36 -16.11
CA ASN A 21 -8.70 6.28 -15.90
C ASN A 21 -8.11 4.85 -16.03
N SER A 22 -6.78 4.70 -15.94
CA SER A 22 -6.13 3.39 -16.12
C SER A 22 -6.10 2.53 -14.85
N GLY A 23 -6.36 3.12 -13.69
CA GLY A 23 -6.18 2.48 -12.38
C GLY A 23 -4.71 2.32 -11.97
N ASN A 24 -3.76 2.77 -12.79
CA ASN A 24 -2.34 2.67 -12.48
C ASN A 24 -1.93 3.78 -11.51
N ILE A 25 -1.81 3.44 -10.23
CA ILE A 25 -1.43 4.37 -9.16
C ILE A 25 -0.05 5.00 -9.35
N CYS A 26 0.86 4.36 -10.10
CA CYS A 26 2.19 4.92 -10.40
C CYS A 26 2.11 6.15 -11.33
N LYS A 27 0.95 6.41 -11.94
CA LYS A 27 0.70 7.59 -12.76
C LYS A 27 -0.06 8.70 -12.02
N TRP A 28 -0.49 8.46 -10.78
CA TRP A 28 -1.28 9.44 -10.04
C TRP A 28 -0.40 10.63 -9.64
N THR A 29 -0.81 11.81 -10.12
CA THR A 29 -0.11 13.06 -9.86
C THR A 29 -0.40 13.59 -8.46
N GLN A 30 0.46 14.49 -7.99
CA GLN A 30 0.22 15.22 -6.73
C GLN A 30 -1.12 15.98 -6.77
N HIS A 31 -1.43 16.60 -7.91
CA HIS A 31 -2.69 17.30 -8.14
C HIS A 31 -3.90 16.37 -7.96
N TYR A 32 -3.85 15.15 -8.51
CA TYR A 32 -4.92 14.17 -8.32
C TYR A 32 -5.08 13.74 -6.85
N LEU A 33 -3.97 13.52 -6.14
CA LEU A 33 -4.01 13.16 -4.72
C LEU A 33 -4.59 14.28 -3.86
N GLU A 34 -4.21 15.54 -4.12
CA GLU A 34 -4.81 16.71 -3.47
C GLU A 34 -6.29 16.83 -3.78
N HIS A 35 -6.70 16.56 -5.02
CA HIS A 35 -8.11 16.50 -5.39
C HIS A 35 -8.86 15.42 -4.59
N ILE A 36 -8.26 14.25 -4.34
CA ILE A 36 -8.85 13.21 -3.46
C ILE A 36 -9.02 13.76 -2.05
N VAL A 37 -7.99 14.38 -1.46
CA VAL A 37 -8.04 14.94 -0.10
C VAL A 37 -9.04 16.09 0.04
N ASN A 38 -9.31 16.83 -1.03
CA ASN A 38 -10.28 17.92 -1.02
C ASN A 38 -11.71 17.44 -1.28
N SER A 39 -11.88 16.43 -2.13
CA SER A 39 -13.20 15.90 -2.51
C SER A 39 -13.70 14.81 -1.56
N HIS A 40 -12.78 14.16 -0.86
CA HIS A 40 -13.01 13.13 0.13
C HIS A 40 -12.31 13.51 1.43
N ARG A 41 -12.69 12.90 2.55
CA ARG A 41 -11.88 13.00 3.76
C ARG A 41 -10.66 12.09 3.61
N ARG A 42 -9.59 12.37 4.35
CA ARG A 42 -8.53 11.38 4.57
C ARG A 42 -9.12 10.10 5.17
N PHE A 43 -8.43 8.99 4.97
CA PHE A 43 -8.91 7.67 5.34
C PHE A 43 -8.37 7.26 6.71
N HIS A 44 -9.23 6.67 7.54
CA HIS A 44 -8.82 6.11 8.83
C HIS A 44 -8.09 4.76 8.69
N LEU A 45 -8.31 4.07 7.56
CA LEU A 45 -7.67 2.80 7.25
C LEU A 45 -7.30 2.77 5.77
N ILE A 46 -6.04 2.46 5.47
CA ILE A 46 -5.58 2.18 4.11
C ILE A 46 -5.00 0.78 4.05
N THR A 47 -5.44 0.00 3.07
CA THR A 47 -4.88 -1.31 2.77
C THR A 47 -4.21 -1.28 1.40
N ALA A 48 -2.95 -1.69 1.31
CA ALA A 48 -2.15 -1.74 0.09
C ALA A 48 -1.72 -3.20 -0.17
N ASP A 49 -2.28 -3.80 -1.22
CA ASP A 49 -2.09 -5.21 -1.59
C ASP A 49 -1.70 -5.36 -3.07
N GLY A 50 -1.09 -4.32 -3.65
CA GLY A 50 -0.62 -4.31 -5.02
C GLY A 50 0.41 -5.42 -5.31
N SER A 51 0.39 -5.95 -6.52
CA SER A 51 1.40 -6.90 -6.99
C SER A 51 1.63 -6.78 -8.48
N LEU A 52 2.86 -7.09 -8.90
CA LEU A 52 3.24 -7.20 -10.30
C LEU A 52 3.55 -8.66 -10.64
N TYR A 53 3.30 -9.04 -11.88
CA TYR A 53 3.63 -10.37 -12.37
C TYR A 53 5.16 -10.54 -12.38
N CYS A 54 5.64 -11.50 -11.58
CA CYS A 54 7.06 -11.78 -11.37
C CYS A 54 7.35 -13.29 -11.32
N GLN A 55 6.42 -14.13 -11.79
CA GLN A 55 6.58 -15.59 -11.72
C GLN A 55 7.75 -16.10 -12.60
N ASP A 56 8.08 -15.37 -13.65
CA ASP A 56 9.19 -15.71 -14.55
C ASP A 56 10.57 -15.31 -14.00
N ASP A 57 10.62 -14.42 -13.00
CA ASP A 57 11.84 -13.99 -12.29
C ASP A 57 11.60 -13.75 -10.79
N PRO A 58 11.34 -14.83 -10.01
CA PRO A 58 11.05 -14.71 -8.58
C PRO A 58 12.22 -14.12 -7.79
N SER A 59 13.46 -14.36 -8.25
CA SER A 59 14.67 -13.83 -7.61
C SER A 59 14.73 -12.30 -7.61
N ASN A 60 14.15 -11.64 -8.60
CA ASN A 60 14.09 -10.19 -8.67
C ASN A 60 12.73 -9.61 -8.25
N GLN A 61 11.84 -10.40 -7.64
CA GLN A 61 10.50 -9.95 -7.22
C GLN A 61 10.56 -8.64 -6.42
N GLU A 62 11.48 -8.52 -5.46
CA GLU A 62 11.67 -7.30 -4.66
C GLU A 62 11.97 -6.08 -5.53
N ARG A 63 12.93 -6.21 -6.46
CA ARG A 63 13.31 -5.13 -7.38
C ARG A 63 12.19 -4.76 -8.33
N ILE A 64 11.45 -5.75 -8.84
CA ILE A 64 10.35 -5.54 -9.78
C ILE A 64 9.16 -4.87 -9.08
N ALA A 65 8.84 -5.28 -7.86
CA ALA A 65 7.72 -4.76 -7.10
C ALA A 65 8.01 -3.40 -6.41
N TYR A 66 9.28 -3.05 -6.21
CA TYR A 66 9.69 -1.85 -5.47
C TYR A 66 9.01 -0.55 -5.95
N PRO A 67 8.92 -0.23 -7.27
CA PRO A 67 8.26 1.01 -7.70
C PRO A 67 6.78 1.08 -7.32
N LEU A 68 6.08 -0.06 -7.33
CA LEU A 68 4.70 -0.14 -6.88
C LEU A 68 4.62 0.05 -5.36
N LEU A 69 5.48 -0.64 -4.62
CA LEU A 69 5.54 -0.54 -3.16
C LEU A 69 5.79 0.90 -2.70
N GLU A 70 6.79 1.56 -3.27
CA GLU A 70 7.12 2.96 -2.96
C GLU A 70 5.94 3.90 -3.26
N THR A 71 5.24 3.65 -4.38
CA THR A 71 4.03 4.41 -4.74
C THR A 71 2.91 4.17 -3.73
N GLU A 72 2.64 2.93 -3.32
CA GLU A 72 1.64 2.60 -2.32
C GLU A 72 1.95 3.26 -0.97
N MET A 73 3.22 3.23 -0.53
CA MET A 73 3.67 3.92 0.68
C MET A 73 3.42 5.42 0.62
N ARG A 74 3.85 6.09 -0.46
CA ARG A 74 3.68 7.53 -0.65
C ARG A 74 2.21 7.94 -0.67
N ILE A 75 1.39 7.25 -1.44
CA ILE A 75 -0.05 7.53 -1.54
C ILE A 75 -0.71 7.33 -0.18
N SER A 76 -0.37 6.24 0.52
CA SER A 76 -0.93 5.96 1.84
C SER A 76 -0.62 7.07 2.82
N LEU A 77 0.64 7.51 2.95
CA LEU A 77 1.01 8.60 3.86
C LEU A 77 0.31 9.93 3.54
N LEU A 78 0.04 10.21 2.27
CA LEU A 78 -0.68 11.43 1.86
C LEU A 78 -2.18 11.38 2.17
N LEU A 79 -2.79 10.20 2.00
CA LEU A 79 -4.23 10.03 2.12
C LEU A 79 -4.69 9.56 3.50
N LEU A 80 -3.77 9.10 4.36
CA LEU A 80 -4.08 8.62 5.70
C LEU A 80 -4.40 9.80 6.64
N GLU A 81 -5.42 9.61 7.46
CA GLU A 81 -5.84 10.54 8.52
C GLU A 81 -4.93 10.42 9.74
N HIS A 82 -4.82 11.50 10.52
CA HIS A 82 -4.13 11.45 11.81
C HIS A 82 -4.74 10.39 12.73
N GLY A 83 -3.91 9.56 13.35
CA GLY A 83 -4.33 8.39 14.13
C GLY A 83 -4.90 7.24 13.29
N GLY A 84 -4.87 7.33 11.96
CA GLY A 84 -5.28 6.26 11.06
C GLY A 84 -4.25 5.12 11.01
N SER A 85 -4.69 3.98 10.47
CA SER A 85 -3.88 2.78 10.30
C SER A 85 -3.66 2.37 8.86
N MET A 86 -2.52 1.73 8.62
CA MET A 86 -2.14 1.24 7.30
C MET A 86 -1.74 -0.22 7.37
N VAL A 87 -2.28 -1.04 6.47
CA VAL A 87 -1.86 -2.44 6.25
C VAL A 87 -1.28 -2.54 4.86
N ILE A 88 0.02 -2.81 4.75
CA ILE A 88 0.71 -2.91 3.45
C ILE A 88 1.41 -4.26 3.29
N LYS A 89 1.22 -4.86 2.12
CA LYS A 89 1.96 -6.04 1.68
C LYS A 89 3.37 -5.63 1.23
N ILE A 90 4.37 -6.26 1.84
CA ILE A 90 5.75 -6.21 1.36
C ILE A 90 6.21 -7.66 1.12
N TYR A 91 7.07 -7.87 0.12
CA TYR A 91 7.70 -9.16 -0.16
C TYR A 91 8.92 -9.37 0.73
N THR A 92 10.13 -9.47 0.16
CA THR A 92 11.39 -9.45 0.90
C THR A 92 11.88 -8.02 1.12
N ILE A 93 12.79 -7.85 2.09
CA ILE A 93 13.47 -6.59 2.41
C ILE A 93 14.98 -6.89 2.44
N PHE A 94 15.50 -7.49 1.37
CA PHE A 94 16.93 -7.85 1.27
C PHE A 94 17.77 -6.76 0.61
N ARG A 95 17.14 -5.87 -0.17
CA ARG A 95 17.79 -4.75 -0.84
C ARG A 95 17.77 -3.52 0.08
N GLU A 96 18.86 -2.78 0.06
CA GLU A 96 19.05 -1.58 0.88
C GLU A 96 17.95 -0.55 0.63
N GLU A 97 17.55 -0.32 -0.62
CA GLU A 97 16.55 0.70 -0.94
C GLU A 97 15.17 0.30 -0.38
N THR A 98 14.84 -1.00 -0.39
CA THR A 98 13.59 -1.50 0.21
C THR A 98 13.65 -1.39 1.73
N ALA A 99 14.78 -1.72 2.35
CA ALA A 99 14.97 -1.55 3.79
C ALA A 99 14.81 -0.09 4.21
N LEU A 100 15.46 0.84 3.52
CA LEU A 100 15.36 2.28 3.80
C LEU A 100 13.93 2.82 3.62
N ALA A 101 13.24 2.40 2.57
CA ALA A 101 11.83 2.80 2.35
C ALA A 101 10.91 2.28 3.47
N VAL A 102 11.07 1.02 3.88
CA VAL A 102 10.31 0.43 4.99
C VAL A 102 10.64 1.12 6.30
N LEU A 103 11.91 1.40 6.58
CA LEU A 103 12.35 2.13 7.78
C LEU A 103 11.75 3.55 7.82
N HIS A 104 11.74 4.24 6.67
CA HIS A 104 11.09 5.54 6.55
C HIS A 104 9.59 5.44 6.84
N LEU A 105 8.92 4.44 6.28
CA LEU A 105 7.49 4.22 6.51
C LEU A 105 7.20 4.01 8.00
N ILE A 106 7.85 3.05 8.65
CA ILE A 106 7.60 2.73 10.07
C ILE A 106 7.94 3.91 11.00
N SER A 107 8.86 4.80 10.64
CA SER A 107 9.15 6.00 11.43
C SER A 107 8.00 7.02 11.47
N ARG A 108 6.98 6.87 10.62
CA ARG A 108 5.79 7.73 10.59
C ARG A 108 4.65 7.26 11.50
N PHE A 109 4.91 6.22 12.27
CA PHE A 109 3.91 5.44 12.96
C PHE A 109 4.36 5.18 14.40
N GLU A 110 3.42 5.26 15.35
CA GLU A 110 3.72 5.06 16.77
C GLU A 110 4.15 3.62 17.06
N ASP A 111 3.47 2.67 16.43
CA ASP A 111 3.74 1.24 16.50
C ASP A 111 3.79 0.68 15.08
N ALA A 112 4.63 -0.33 14.86
CA ALA A 112 4.70 -1.05 13.60
C ALA A 112 4.93 -2.54 13.86
N HIS A 113 4.13 -3.38 13.23
CA HIS A 113 4.23 -4.83 13.35
C HIS A 113 4.58 -5.46 12.01
N LEU A 114 5.36 -6.53 12.03
CA LEU A 114 5.67 -7.34 10.86
C LEU A 114 5.03 -8.70 11.10
N TYR A 115 4.01 -9.02 10.30
CA TYR A 115 3.23 -10.24 10.44
C TYR A 115 3.07 -10.96 9.12
N LYS A 116 3.51 -12.23 9.11
CA LYS A 116 3.24 -13.18 8.03
C LYS A 116 1.96 -13.96 8.38
N PRO A 117 0.81 -13.66 7.76
CA PRO A 117 -0.42 -14.39 8.05
C PRO A 117 -0.31 -15.84 7.60
N SER A 118 -0.92 -16.75 8.37
CA SER A 118 -1.05 -18.17 8.04
C SER A 118 -1.86 -18.44 6.76
N SER A 119 -2.55 -17.43 6.23
CA SER A 119 -3.20 -17.44 4.91
C SER A 119 -2.24 -17.19 3.73
N SER A 120 -0.97 -16.85 3.98
CA SER A 120 0.06 -16.75 2.93
C SER A 120 0.52 -18.15 2.50
N LYS A 121 0.79 -18.35 1.20
CA LYS A 121 1.20 -19.67 0.68
C LYS A 121 2.53 -20.11 1.33
N PRO A 122 2.65 -21.37 1.80
CA PRO A 122 3.93 -21.89 2.28
C PRO A 122 4.99 -21.77 1.16
N GLY A 123 6.12 -21.11 1.45
CA GLY A 123 7.21 -20.89 0.48
C GLY A 123 7.14 -19.58 -0.31
N ASN A 124 6.11 -18.73 -0.13
CA ASN A 124 6.08 -17.41 -0.75
C ASN A 124 6.75 -16.36 0.14
N SER A 125 7.41 -15.38 -0.48
CA SER A 125 8.13 -14.29 0.19
C SER A 125 7.22 -13.18 0.73
N GLU A 126 5.90 -13.38 0.78
CA GLU A 126 4.94 -12.45 1.37
C GLU A 126 5.14 -12.41 2.89
N VAL A 127 5.52 -11.28 3.48
CA VAL A 127 5.92 -11.27 4.90
C VAL A 127 5.25 -10.16 5.74
N PHE A 128 4.55 -9.17 5.19
CA PHE A 128 4.32 -7.95 5.98
C PHE A 128 2.88 -7.42 5.99
N LYS A 129 2.47 -6.95 7.18
CA LYS A 129 1.27 -6.16 7.47
C LYS A 129 1.65 -5.20 8.61
N CYS A 130 1.95 -3.95 8.26
CA CYS A 130 2.06 -2.89 9.27
C CYS A 130 0.69 -2.69 9.95
N TYR A 131 0.69 -2.36 11.23
CA TYR A 131 -0.45 -1.80 11.94
C TYR A 131 0.14 -0.66 12.72
N ALA A 132 -0.48 0.50 12.62
CA ALA A 132 0.11 1.69 13.16
C ALA A 132 -0.93 2.76 13.45
N ASN A 133 -0.70 3.55 14.48
CA ASN A 133 -1.36 4.83 14.65
C ASN A 133 -0.45 5.90 14.02
N PHE A 134 -0.94 6.59 13.00
CA PHE A 134 -0.21 7.66 12.34
C PHE A 134 -0.10 8.88 13.27
N SER A 135 1.10 9.19 13.74
CA SER A 135 1.39 10.41 14.49
C SER A 135 2.13 11.39 13.57
N PHE A 136 1.59 12.60 13.36
CA PHE A 136 2.31 13.63 12.62
C PHE A 136 3.50 14.11 13.46
N PHE A 137 4.73 13.86 13.00
CA PHE A 137 5.90 14.61 13.47
C PHE A 137 6.26 15.64 12.41
N ASP A 138 5.89 16.90 12.67
CA ASP A 138 6.56 18.04 12.04
C ASP A 138 7.98 18.10 12.60
N HIS A 139 8.98 17.98 11.72
CA HIS A 139 10.35 18.41 11.99
C HIS A 139 10.67 19.60 11.08
#